data_AF-A0A1Q8QG08-F1
#
_entry.id   AF-A0A1Q8QG08-F1
#
_cell.length_a   1.000
_cell.length_b   1.000
_cell.length_c   1.000
_cell.angle_alpha   90.00
_cell.angle_beta   90.00
_cell.angle_gamma   90.00
#
_symmetry.space_group_name_H-M   'P 1'
#
loop_
_entity.id
_entity.type
_entity.pdbx_description
1 polymer ?
#
loop_
_entity_poly.entity_id
_entity_poly.type
_entity_poly.pdbx_seq_one_letter_code
_entity_poly.pdbx_strand_id
1 'polypeptide(L)'
;MSDKLSEAQLESFLNETCDSLRGDRDAEAFMEYVIAILFLKRLNDRFNLDREARRSKLMMNGLTPSQIDEDLERREVYRLFVPKIARWDKVKQQKEELGTYLMEAFAEIDAMNPGCLGLLNTIDFNQRTEKGDKLITSADLVELIKDFENLRLSDDNLDF
;
A
#
# COMPACT_ATOMS: atom_id res chain seq x y z
N MET A 1 -17.33 17.26 12.36
CA MET A 1 -16.93 17.19 10.94
C MET A 1 -15.51 16.69 10.96
N SER A 2 -15.23 15.49 10.48
CA SER A 2 -13.84 15.06 10.34
C SER A 2 -13.26 15.88 9.19
N ASP A 3 -12.19 16.65 9.46
CA ASP A 3 -11.47 17.36 8.41
C ASP A 3 -10.87 16.31 7.47
N LYS A 4 -11.29 16.38 6.19
CA LYS A 4 -10.76 15.52 5.13
C LYS A 4 -9.29 15.88 4.88
N LEU A 5 -8.52 14.91 4.40
CA LEU A 5 -7.13 15.10 4.03
C LEU A 5 -7.04 15.95 2.77
N SER A 6 -6.37 17.10 2.88
CA SER A 6 -6.12 17.98 1.74
C SER A 6 -4.87 17.62 0.95
N GLU A 7 -4.79 18.07 -0.29
CA GLU A 7 -3.61 17.90 -1.15
C GLU A 7 -2.35 18.45 -0.45
N ALA A 8 -2.44 19.67 0.11
CA ALA A 8 -1.33 20.28 0.84
C ALA A 8 -0.91 19.50 2.09
N GLN A 9 -1.86 18.88 2.81
CA GLN A 9 -1.54 18.01 3.95
C GLN A 9 -0.85 16.72 3.51
N LEU A 10 -1.30 16.12 2.40
CA LEU A 10 -0.66 14.95 1.83
C LEU A 10 0.75 15.27 1.34
N GLU A 11 0.95 16.37 0.62
CA GLU A 11 2.28 16.81 0.18
C GLU A 11 3.22 17.07 1.35
N SER A 12 2.75 17.76 2.40
CA SER A 12 3.53 17.98 3.63
C SER A 12 3.96 16.66 4.25
N PHE A 13 3.02 15.72 4.39
CA PHE A 13 3.30 14.40 4.94
C PHE A 13 4.35 13.65 4.10
N LEU A 14 4.21 13.62 2.77
CA LEU A 14 5.16 12.93 1.89
C LEU A 14 6.56 13.53 1.98
N ASN A 15 6.67 14.86 2.04
CA ASN A 15 7.95 15.55 2.19
C ASN A 15 8.59 15.25 3.55
N GLU A 16 7.82 15.32 4.64
CA GLU A 16 8.28 15.00 5.99
C GLU A 16 8.75 13.54 6.10
N THR A 17 8.02 12.59 5.49
CA THR A 17 8.43 11.18 5.46
C THR A 17 9.72 10.98 4.65
N CYS A 18 9.86 11.64 3.49
CA CYS A 18 11.11 11.61 2.71
C CYS A 18 12.29 12.18 3.51
N ASP A 19 12.09 13.31 4.21
CA ASP A 19 13.11 13.94 5.04
C ASP A 19 13.55 13.04 6.20
N SER A 20 12.60 12.33 6.83
CA SER A 20 12.89 11.36 7.89
C SER A 20 13.73 10.18 7.39
N LEU A 21 13.40 9.64 6.21
CA LEU A 21 14.08 8.47 5.62
C LEU A 21 15.49 8.77 5.08
N ARG A 22 15.67 9.94 4.47
CA ARG A 22 16.92 10.25 3.78
C ARG A 22 18.07 10.52 4.75
N GLY A 23 17.80 11.13 5.90
CA GLY A 23 18.84 11.66 6.78
C GLY A 23 19.75 12.63 6.01
N ASP A 24 21.04 12.31 5.89
CA ASP A 24 22.02 13.11 5.14
C ASP A 24 22.10 12.77 3.63
N ARG A 25 21.26 11.85 3.14
CA ARG A 25 21.26 11.39 1.74
C ARG A 25 20.36 12.26 0.85
N ASP A 26 20.56 12.13 -0.46
CA ASP A 26 19.78 12.85 -1.47
C ASP A 26 18.31 12.42 -1.46
N ALA A 27 17.40 13.39 -1.49
CA ALA A 27 15.97 13.19 -1.26
C ALA A 27 15.26 12.53 -2.45
N GLU A 28 15.71 12.81 -3.67
CA GLU A 28 15.06 12.34 -4.90
C GLU A 28 15.03 10.81 -4.99
N ALA A 29 16.06 10.14 -4.47
CA ALA A 29 16.16 8.68 -4.44
C ALA A 29 15.18 8.01 -3.45
N PHE A 30 14.65 8.73 -2.46
CA PHE A 30 13.72 8.15 -1.47
C PHE A 30 12.26 8.37 -1.84
N MET A 31 11.99 9.38 -2.68
CA MET A 31 10.63 9.74 -3.07
C MET A 31 9.92 8.60 -3.81
N GLU A 32 10.63 7.83 -4.63
CA GLU A 32 10.04 6.67 -5.30
C GLU A 32 9.53 5.61 -4.30
N TYR A 33 10.28 5.34 -3.22
CA TYR A 33 9.87 4.37 -2.19
C TYR A 33 8.67 4.87 -1.39
N VAL A 34 8.67 6.16 -1.02
CA VAL A 34 7.54 6.77 -0.30
C VAL A 34 6.27 6.74 -1.16
N ILE A 35 6.38 7.09 -2.45
CA ILE A 35 5.28 7.02 -3.40
C ILE A 35 4.79 5.57 -3.58
N ALA A 36 5.69 4.59 -3.62
CA ALA A 36 5.30 3.17 -3.72
C ALA A 36 4.44 2.73 -2.54
N ILE A 37 4.85 3.08 -1.31
CA ILE A 37 4.10 2.73 -0.10
C ILE A 37 2.79 3.51 -0.02
N LEU A 38 2.77 4.78 -0.46
CA LEU A 38 1.53 5.55 -0.63
C LEU A 38 0.53 4.81 -1.53
N PHE A 39 0.97 4.35 -2.70
CA PHE A 39 0.11 3.59 -3.61
C PHE A 39 -0.38 2.29 -2.97
N LEU A 40 0.51 1.52 -2.34
CA LEU A 40 0.14 0.29 -1.65
C LEU A 40 -0.94 0.55 -0.58
N LYS A 41 -0.76 1.58 0.23
CA LYS A 41 -1.71 1.99 1.27
C LYS A 41 -3.05 2.39 0.67
N ARG A 42 -3.05 3.25 -0.35
CA ARG A 42 -4.26 3.70 -1.04
C ARG A 42 -5.03 2.53 -1.66
N LEU A 43 -4.35 1.60 -2.32
CA LEU A 43 -4.97 0.41 -2.91
C LEU A 43 -5.64 -0.45 -1.85
N ASN A 44 -4.97 -0.64 -0.71
CA ASN A 44 -5.53 -1.38 0.42
C ASN A 44 -6.76 -0.69 1.00
N ASP A 45 -6.71 0.62 1.24
CA ASP A 45 -7.84 1.37 1.80
C ASP A 45 -9.05 1.32 0.86
N ARG A 46 -8.83 1.49 -0.44
CA ARG A 46 -9.91 1.37 -1.44
C ARG A 46 -10.49 -0.04 -1.50
N PHE A 47 -9.63 -1.05 -1.55
CA PHE A 47 -10.06 -2.45 -1.60
C PHE A 47 -10.85 -2.84 -0.34
N ASN A 48 -10.41 -2.40 0.84
CA ASN A 48 -11.10 -2.67 2.10
C ASN A 48 -12.51 -2.07 2.12
N LEU A 49 -12.68 -0.83 1.65
CA LEU A 49 -14.01 -0.24 1.50
C LEU A 49 -14.92 -1.03 0.56
N ASP A 50 -14.42 -1.39 -0.63
CA ASP A 50 -15.19 -2.18 -1.60
C ASP A 50 -15.54 -3.57 -1.02
N ARG A 51 -14.61 -4.18 -0.28
CA ARG A 51 -14.78 -5.48 0.39
C ARG A 51 -15.82 -5.40 1.53
N GLU A 52 -15.80 -4.36 2.34
CA GLU A 52 -16.77 -4.14 3.42
C GLU A 52 -18.18 -3.85 2.91
N ALA A 53 -18.30 -3.01 1.88
CA ALA A 53 -19.57 -2.72 1.23
C ALA A 53 -20.17 -4.00 0.61
N ARG A 54 -19.35 -4.82 -0.05
CA ARG A 54 -19.77 -6.12 -0.59
C ARG A 54 -20.18 -7.09 0.52
N ARG A 55 -19.37 -7.21 1.58
CA ARG A 55 -19.67 -8.06 2.73
C ARG A 55 -21.05 -7.75 3.31
N SER A 56 -21.34 -6.46 3.52
CA SER A 56 -22.62 -6.00 4.04
C SER A 56 -23.79 -6.41 3.14
N LYS A 57 -23.65 -6.26 1.82
CA LYS A 57 -24.67 -6.69 0.84
C LYS A 57 -24.91 -8.21 0.88
N LEU A 58 -23.85 -9.01 0.93
CA LEU A 58 -23.97 -10.47 0.99
C LEU A 58 -24.60 -10.95 2.30
N MET A 59 -24.28 -10.31 3.43
CA MET A 59 -24.94 -10.56 4.70
C MET A 59 -26.44 -10.25 4.65
N MET A 60 -26.83 -9.12 4.06
CA MET A 60 -28.24 -8.77 3.86
C MET A 60 -28.97 -9.76 2.96
N ASN A 61 -28.27 -10.37 2.01
CA ASN A 61 -28.80 -11.42 1.14
C ASN A 61 -28.88 -12.80 1.82
N GLY A 62 -28.50 -12.91 3.10
CA GLY A 62 -28.64 -14.13 3.89
C GLY A 62 -27.56 -15.19 3.65
N LEU A 63 -26.42 -14.82 3.07
CA LEU A 63 -25.31 -15.76 2.88
C LEU A 63 -24.64 -16.11 4.22
N THR A 64 -24.14 -17.33 4.31
CA THR A 64 -23.34 -17.78 5.47
C THR A 64 -21.96 -17.13 5.49
N PRO A 65 -21.29 -17.03 6.65
CA PRO A 65 -19.94 -16.48 6.74
C PRO A 65 -18.94 -17.12 5.77
N SER A 66 -19.00 -18.45 5.60
CA SER A 66 -18.11 -19.16 4.68
C SER A 66 -18.34 -18.80 3.21
N GLN A 67 -19.60 -18.63 2.80
CA GLN A 67 -19.93 -18.21 1.42
C GLN A 67 -19.53 -16.76 1.16
N ILE A 68 -19.68 -15.91 2.18
CA ILE A 68 -19.23 -14.52 2.11
C ILE A 68 -17.71 -14.49 1.92
N ASP A 69 -16.96 -15.21 2.75
CA ASP A 69 -15.50 -15.21 2.66
C ASP A 69 -15.00 -15.76 1.32
N GLU A 70 -15.65 -16.78 0.76
CA GLU A 70 -15.34 -17.26 -0.59
C GLU A 70 -15.59 -16.19 -1.66
N ASP A 71 -16.76 -15.53 -1.60
CA ASP A 71 -17.16 -14.54 -2.59
C ASP A 71 -16.32 -13.25 -2.53
N LEU A 72 -15.89 -12.84 -1.32
CA LEU A 72 -14.99 -11.69 -1.12
C LEU A 72 -13.57 -11.90 -1.64
N GLU A 73 -13.22 -13.12 -2.03
CA GLU A 73 -11.90 -13.47 -2.57
C GLU A 73 -11.91 -13.66 -4.09
N ARG A 74 -13.07 -13.50 -4.73
CA ARG A 74 -13.22 -13.56 -6.19
C ARG A 74 -12.73 -12.26 -6.84
N ARG A 75 -11.62 -12.31 -7.58
CA ARG A 75 -11.00 -11.11 -8.19
C ARG A 75 -11.95 -10.35 -9.11
N GLU A 76 -12.80 -11.05 -9.85
CA GLU A 76 -13.71 -10.50 -10.86
C GLU A 76 -14.78 -9.57 -10.29
N VAL A 77 -15.00 -9.61 -8.97
CA VAL A 77 -16.01 -8.78 -8.32
C VAL A 77 -15.48 -7.40 -7.93
N TYR A 78 -14.18 -7.17 -8.10
CA TYR A 78 -13.49 -5.93 -7.79
C TYR A 78 -12.90 -5.30 -9.05
N ARG A 79 -12.93 -3.97 -9.10
CA ARG A 79 -12.18 -3.23 -10.13
C ARG A 79 -10.67 -3.39 -9.90
N LEU A 80 -10.26 -3.24 -8.63
CA LEU A 80 -8.90 -3.44 -8.15
C LEU A 80 -8.92 -4.46 -7.02
N PHE A 81 -8.19 -5.55 -7.20
CA PHE A 81 -8.10 -6.63 -6.23
C PHE A 81 -6.74 -6.59 -5.53
N VAL A 82 -6.74 -6.60 -4.20
CA VAL A 82 -5.49 -6.70 -3.43
C VAL A 82 -5.30 -8.16 -3.00
N PRO A 83 -4.28 -8.85 -3.55
CA PRO A 83 -3.98 -10.24 -3.20
C PRO A 83 -3.54 -10.33 -1.75
N LYS A 84 -3.69 -11.52 -1.14
CA LYS A 84 -3.44 -11.73 0.29
C LYS A 84 -2.05 -11.28 0.73
N ILE A 85 -1.02 -11.54 -0.08
CA ILE A 85 0.37 -11.15 0.19
C ILE A 85 0.53 -9.61 0.27
N ALA A 86 -0.22 -8.86 -0.53
CA ALA A 86 -0.14 -7.41 -0.58
C ALA A 86 -1.13 -6.69 0.35
N ARG A 87 -1.88 -7.44 1.17
CA ARG A 87 -2.77 -6.83 2.17
C ARG A 87 -1.95 -6.11 3.22
N TRP A 88 -2.39 -4.91 3.59
CA TRP A 88 -1.69 -4.04 4.53
C TRP A 88 -1.36 -4.75 5.85
N ASP A 89 -2.31 -5.52 6.40
CA ASP A 89 -2.10 -6.31 7.62
C ASP A 89 -1.04 -7.41 7.48
N LYS A 90 -0.79 -7.92 6.27
CA LYS A 90 0.27 -8.88 6.00
C LYS A 90 1.61 -8.20 5.81
N VAL A 91 1.64 -7.08 5.09
CA VAL A 91 2.84 -6.28 4.85
C VAL A 91 3.41 -5.77 6.17
N LYS A 92 2.59 -5.20 7.07
CA LYS A 92 3.06 -4.66 8.37
C LYS A 92 3.58 -5.71 9.36
N GLN A 93 3.26 -6.99 9.13
CA GLN A 93 3.76 -8.10 9.94
C GLN A 93 5.18 -8.53 9.53
N GLN A 94 5.61 -8.17 8.32
CA GLN A 94 6.95 -8.50 7.82
C GLN A 94 7.99 -7.56 8.42
N LYS A 95 9.12 -8.14 8.84
CA LYS A 95 10.24 -7.40 9.47
C LYS A 95 11.58 -7.69 8.81
N GLU A 96 11.72 -8.87 8.25
CA GLU A 96 12.92 -9.33 7.56
C GLU A 96 12.64 -9.41 6.06
N GLU A 97 13.66 -9.12 5.24
CA GLU A 97 13.57 -9.18 3.77
C GLU A 97 12.39 -8.40 3.17
N LEU A 98 11.93 -7.37 3.88
CA LEU A 98 10.74 -6.60 3.52
C LEU A 98 10.81 -6.00 2.11
N GLY A 99 12.00 -5.63 1.62
CA GLY A 99 12.16 -5.15 0.25
C GLY A 99 11.79 -6.21 -0.78
N THR A 100 12.29 -7.45 -0.63
CA THR A 100 11.92 -8.57 -1.51
C THR A 100 10.43 -8.90 -1.39
N TYR A 101 9.89 -8.91 -0.18
CA TYR A 101 8.47 -9.15 0.06
C TYR A 101 7.58 -8.10 -0.65
N LEU A 102 7.95 -6.82 -0.58
CA LEU A 102 7.23 -5.74 -1.25
C LEU A 102 7.25 -5.90 -2.76
N MET A 103 8.41 -6.24 -3.34
CA MET A 103 8.52 -6.51 -4.78
C MET A 103 7.60 -7.66 -5.22
N GLU A 104 7.57 -8.77 -4.46
CA GLU A 104 6.65 -9.89 -4.73
C GLU A 104 5.18 -9.47 -4.59
N ALA A 105 4.86 -8.67 -3.56
CA ALA A 105 3.51 -8.16 -3.34
C ALA A 105 3.04 -7.26 -4.50
N PHE A 106 3.91 -6.37 -5.01
CA PHE A 106 3.60 -5.52 -6.15
C PHE A 106 3.45 -6.32 -7.44
N ALA A 107 4.30 -7.33 -7.67
CA ALA A 107 4.18 -8.22 -8.81
C ALA A 107 2.84 -8.96 -8.82
N GLU A 108 2.40 -9.46 -7.67
CA GLU A 108 1.11 -10.15 -7.54
C GLU A 108 -0.08 -9.18 -7.71
N ILE A 109 0.03 -7.93 -7.22
CA ILE A 109 -0.98 -6.90 -7.49
C ILE A 109 -1.14 -6.72 -9.00
N ASP A 110 -0.04 -6.52 -9.73
CA ASP A 110 -0.11 -6.29 -11.18
C ASP A 110 -0.64 -7.50 -11.93
N ALA A 111 -0.23 -8.71 -11.55
CA ALA A 111 -0.73 -9.95 -12.14
C ALA A 111 -2.25 -10.11 -11.98
N MET A 112 -2.79 -9.74 -10.81
CA MET A 112 -4.22 -9.78 -10.52
C MET A 112 -4.98 -8.58 -11.11
N ASN A 113 -4.30 -7.52 -11.52
CA ASN A 113 -4.91 -6.30 -12.04
C ASN A 113 -4.33 -5.90 -13.41
N PRO A 114 -4.59 -6.68 -14.49
CA PRO A 114 -4.08 -6.39 -15.81
C PRO A 114 -4.41 -4.96 -16.27
N GLY A 115 -3.39 -4.21 -16.68
CA GLY A 115 -3.52 -2.85 -17.21
C GLY A 115 -3.67 -1.74 -16.17
N CYS A 116 -3.46 -2.03 -14.87
CA CYS A 116 -3.66 -1.02 -13.85
C CYS A 116 -2.40 -0.20 -13.48
N LEU A 117 -1.27 -0.84 -13.22
CA LEU A 117 -0.28 -0.27 -12.30
C LEU A 117 1.19 -0.52 -12.64
N GLY A 118 1.55 -0.86 -13.87
CA GLY A 118 2.91 -1.25 -14.30
C GLY A 118 4.12 -0.42 -13.80
N LEU A 119 3.88 0.75 -13.20
CA LEU A 119 4.80 1.53 -12.37
C LEU A 119 5.24 0.84 -11.06
N LEU A 120 4.39 0.07 -10.37
CA LEU A 120 4.75 -0.50 -9.05
C LEU A 120 5.81 -1.62 -9.14
N ASN A 121 5.93 -2.23 -10.32
CA ASN A 121 6.92 -3.28 -10.59
C ASN A 121 8.31 -2.74 -10.98
N THR A 122 8.49 -1.42 -11.10
CA THR A 122 9.78 -0.84 -11.52
C THR A 122 10.70 -0.52 -10.35
N ILE A 123 10.21 -0.60 -9.12
CA ILE A 123 10.91 -0.13 -7.92
C ILE A 123 11.72 -1.27 -7.31
N ASP A 124 13.04 -1.09 -7.23
CA ASP A 124 13.95 -2.02 -6.58
C ASP A 124 14.19 -1.63 -5.11
N PHE A 125 13.46 -2.29 -4.20
CA PHE A 125 13.62 -2.11 -2.76
C PHE A 125 14.89 -2.76 -2.18
N ASN A 126 15.68 -3.44 -3.02
CA ASN A 126 16.96 -4.02 -2.65
C ASN A 126 18.15 -3.30 -3.33
N GLN A 127 17.90 -2.12 -3.90
CA GLN A 127 18.94 -1.29 -4.50
C GLN A 127 20.09 -1.04 -3.52
N ARG A 128 21.31 -1.03 -4.05
CA ARG A 128 22.53 -0.80 -3.30
C ARG A 128 23.25 0.45 -3.79
N THR A 129 23.89 1.13 -2.86
CA THR A 129 24.81 2.24 -3.13
C THR A 129 26.09 1.70 -3.80
N GLU A 130 26.92 2.60 -4.33
CA GLU A 130 28.23 2.25 -4.91
C GLU A 130 29.15 1.51 -3.92
N LYS A 131 28.96 1.73 -2.62
CA LYS A 131 29.71 1.08 -1.54
C LYS A 131 29.20 -0.32 -1.21
N GLY A 132 28.08 -0.74 -1.81
CA GLY A 132 27.45 -2.05 -1.59
C GLY A 132 26.42 -2.07 -0.46
N ASP A 133 26.25 -0.97 0.29
CA ASP A 133 25.22 -0.84 1.33
C ASP A 133 23.83 -0.73 0.70
N LYS A 134 22.79 -1.26 1.36
CA LYS A 134 21.40 -1.07 0.91
C LYS A 134 21.05 0.41 0.92
N LEU A 135 20.40 0.89 -0.14
CA LEU A 135 19.92 2.27 -0.23
C LEU A 135 18.79 2.52 0.78
N ILE A 136 17.83 1.59 0.85
CA ILE A 136 16.79 1.56 1.87
C ILE A 136 16.85 0.22 2.62
N THR A 137 16.89 0.28 3.95
CA THR A 137 16.97 -0.93 4.80
C THR A 137 15.58 -1.46 5.14
N SER A 138 15.50 -2.70 5.61
CA SER A 138 14.23 -3.23 6.14
C SER A 138 13.73 -2.47 7.35
N ALA A 139 14.62 -1.87 8.15
CA ALA A 139 14.24 -1.02 9.27
C ALA A 139 13.56 0.27 8.77
N ASP A 140 14.17 0.94 7.78
CA ASP A 140 13.61 2.13 7.14
C ASP A 140 12.23 1.85 6.54
N LEU A 141 12.07 0.70 5.85
CA LEU A 141 10.78 0.29 5.28
C LEU A 141 9.72 0.00 6.35
N VAL A 142 10.12 -0.58 7.49
CA VAL A 142 9.21 -0.82 8.62
C VAL A 142 8.75 0.50 9.23
N GLU A 143 9.63 1.50 9.36
CA GLU A 143 9.26 2.83 9.83
C GLU A 143 8.33 3.53 8.82
N LEU A 144 8.67 3.49 7.53
CA LEU A 144 7.83 4.00 6.46
C LEU A 144 6.42 3.39 6.49
N ILE A 145 6.27 2.07 6.63
CA ILE A 145 4.94 1.44 6.73
C ILE A 145 4.19 1.95 7.96
N LYS A 146 4.87 2.16 9.10
CA LYS A 146 4.22 2.67 10.31
C LYS A 146 3.72 4.10 10.13
N ASP A 147 4.49 4.96 9.46
CA ASP A 147 4.09 6.34 9.19
C ASP A 147 2.77 6.40 8.41
N PHE A 148 2.60 5.49 7.45
CA PHE A 148 1.39 5.37 6.64
C PHE A 148 0.22 4.63 7.32
N GLU A 149 0.41 3.90 8.43
CA GLU A 149 -0.65 3.10 9.08
C GLU A 149 -1.86 3.97 9.46
N ASN A 150 -1.61 5.16 9.98
CA ASN A 150 -2.64 6.08 10.47
C ASN A 150 -3.22 6.98 9.38
N LEU A 151 -2.62 6.98 8.19
CA LEU A 151 -3.11 7.79 7.07
C LEU A 151 -4.24 7.06 6.36
N ARG A 152 -5.44 7.66 6.36
CA ARG A 152 -6.60 7.11 5.66
C ARG A 152 -6.68 7.69 4.26
N LEU A 153 -6.38 6.87 3.25
CA LEU A 153 -6.29 7.28 1.85
C LEU A 153 -7.47 6.80 1.00
N SER A 154 -8.60 6.52 1.64
CA SER A 154 -9.83 6.19 0.95
C SER A 154 -10.49 7.44 0.35
N ASP A 155 -11.18 7.27 -0.78
CA ASP A 155 -11.80 8.39 -1.53
C ASP A 155 -12.77 9.24 -0.68
N ASP A 156 -13.40 8.69 0.36
CA ASP A 156 -14.30 9.45 1.23
C ASP A 156 -13.55 10.37 2.23
N ASN A 157 -12.25 10.14 2.42
CA ASN A 157 -11.38 10.92 3.30
C ASN A 157 -10.54 11.97 2.56
N LEU A 158 -10.52 11.98 1.23
CA LEU A 158 -9.81 12.97 0.42
C LEU A 158 -10.76 14.12 0.02
N ASP A 159 -10.24 15.35 -0.04
CA ASP A 159 -10.99 16.52 -0.47
C ASP A 159 -10.78 16.91 -1.95
N PHE A 160 -9.95 16.13 -2.67
CA PHE A 160 -9.59 16.30 -4.08
C PHE A 160 -9.87 15.05 -4.92
#